data_AF-A0A074XLU5-F1
#
_entry.id   AF-A0A074XLU5-F1
#
_cell.length_a   1.000
_cell.length_b   1.000
_cell.length_c   1.000
_cell.angle_alpha   90.00
_cell.angle_beta   90.00
_cell.angle_gamma   90.00
#
_symmetry.space_group_name_H-M   'P 1'
#
loop_
_entity.id
_entity.type
_entity.pdbx_description
1 polymer ?
#
loop_
_entity_poly.entity_id
_entity_poly.type
_entity_poly.pdbx_seq_one_letter_code
_entity_poly.pdbx_strand_id
1 'polypeptide(L)'
;MKFSATAIVASALLLQDAAGRVIERATATPVKNTGKRGLSYNNPAYTMPFSLSGQNSQVSWAYNWYQTPGSGFNPALEYVPMLWSNASDLLRDWPTNAQAAINAGSKHLLGFNEPDLCVAGAGASCMEMDYAVKAWKQYMEPFAGKALLGSPAVTNGGSPLGLTWLSNFMGNCTGCHIDFINIHWYSNKWAGANYFKQQVQAAHAMSGGRPVWITEFGLDNSDGTYTTAELQSFLEEVMTWMDETDYVQRYAYFMDTTGMLMNSAGTDMSDTGNMYNSYPEVSSPSSTAVLSSSSSSSSTAAPSSTSSSVTSLAGSTSTYGSSRITSATTSSLTTISTSSKGSAATSTTQNSSSSTKSASPSSTTTKSSVGTSTSSAAATASAGIQILSAFFADKDVTTAARTAFVQSGNLVVNTYTLASALSVSDPWWGTVKTISVLYSYNGATYIFSQAEQTGTYTITPSTIAASAKTPSIAATHGATVNIIGMVWGAQQIKTASVFDRVDYEQSTNWGFQITTALFGVDGFWGHAKVGIIWYKDAQGVLKSLVSKENGWVKF
;
A
#
# COMPACT_ATOMS: atom_id res chain seq x y z
N MET A 1 -18.54 -54.90 -18.02
CA MET A 1 -17.50 -55.28 -17.03
C MET A 1 -17.50 -54.24 -15.91
N LYS A 2 -17.19 -54.61 -14.67
CA LYS A 2 -16.97 -53.64 -13.58
C LYS A 2 -15.50 -53.21 -13.62
N PHE A 3 -15.22 -51.92 -13.72
CA PHE A 3 -13.88 -51.39 -13.45
C PHE A 3 -13.81 -50.96 -11.99
N SER A 4 -12.75 -51.36 -11.30
CA SER A 4 -12.56 -51.08 -9.87
C SER A 4 -11.90 -49.71 -9.70
N ALA A 5 -12.28 -48.99 -8.64
CA ALA A 5 -11.54 -47.80 -8.23
C ALA A 5 -10.17 -48.23 -7.68
N THR A 6 -9.09 -47.66 -8.22
CA THR A 6 -7.75 -47.80 -7.66
C THR A 6 -7.60 -46.80 -6.52
N ALA A 7 -7.62 -47.28 -5.28
CA ALA A 7 -7.35 -46.44 -4.12
C ALA A 7 -5.88 -45.98 -4.13
N ILE A 8 -5.66 -44.68 -3.99
CA ILE A 8 -4.32 -44.14 -3.70
C ILE A 8 -4.02 -44.47 -2.24
N VAL A 9 -3.17 -45.48 -2.02
CA VAL A 9 -2.69 -45.82 -0.68
C VAL A 9 -1.65 -44.77 -0.28
N ALA A 10 -2.01 -43.89 0.66
CA ALA A 10 -1.06 -42.99 1.26
C ALA A 10 -0.04 -43.78 2.09
N SER A 11 1.25 -43.65 1.78
CA SER A 11 2.34 -44.28 2.52
C SER A 11 2.48 -43.64 3.90
N ALA A 12 1.77 -44.18 4.89
CA ALA A 12 1.90 -43.76 6.29
C ALA A 12 3.32 -44.09 6.80
N LEU A 13 4.15 -43.05 6.97
CA LEU A 13 5.47 -43.19 7.59
C LEU A 13 5.28 -43.40 9.09
N LEU A 14 5.31 -44.66 9.53
CA LEU A 14 5.06 -45.05 10.92
C LEU A 14 6.23 -44.61 11.81
N LEU A 15 5.97 -43.71 12.76
CA LEU A 15 6.86 -43.49 13.90
C LEU A 15 6.42 -44.38 15.06
N GLN A 16 7.41 -44.95 15.75
CA GLN A 16 7.20 -45.68 17.00
C GLN A 16 7.53 -44.77 18.18
N ASP A 17 6.73 -44.80 19.24
CA ASP A 17 7.08 -44.15 20.50
C ASP A 17 8.16 -44.93 21.28
N ALA A 18 8.63 -44.37 22.39
CA ALA A 18 9.61 -45.01 23.27
C ALA A 18 9.09 -46.31 23.97
N ALA A 19 7.83 -46.68 23.77
CA ALA A 19 7.21 -47.92 24.22
C ALA A 19 6.87 -48.88 23.05
N GLY A 20 7.36 -48.60 21.83
CA GLY A 20 7.14 -49.43 20.64
C GLY A 20 5.73 -49.35 20.05
N ARG A 21 4.91 -48.39 20.47
CA ARG A 21 3.56 -48.22 19.91
C ARG A 21 3.64 -47.56 18.56
N VAL A 22 2.95 -48.13 17.57
CA VAL A 22 2.75 -47.51 16.26
C VAL A 22 1.85 -46.29 16.45
N ILE A 23 2.41 -45.10 16.32
CA ILE A 23 1.62 -43.87 16.21
C ILE A 23 1.33 -43.68 14.72
N GLU A 24 0.13 -44.10 14.32
CA GLU A 24 -0.43 -43.74 13.02
C GLU A 24 -0.61 -42.22 12.97
N ARG A 25 0.30 -41.52 12.26
CA ARG A 25 0.09 -40.12 11.90
C ARG A 25 -1.16 -40.07 11.04
N ALA A 26 -2.25 -39.54 11.62
CA ALA A 26 -3.48 -39.29 10.88
C ALA A 26 -3.14 -38.49 9.62
N THR A 27 -3.45 -39.06 8.45
CA THR A 27 -3.24 -38.41 7.17
C THR A 27 -4.11 -37.16 7.12
N ALA A 28 -3.50 -36.02 6.80
CA ALA A 28 -4.21 -34.74 6.78
C ALA A 28 -5.30 -34.79 5.68
N THR A 29 -6.55 -34.51 6.07
CA THR A 29 -7.73 -34.63 5.20
C THR A 29 -8.25 -33.24 4.81
N PRO A 30 -8.83 -33.07 3.60
CA PRO A 30 -9.47 -31.81 3.24
C PRO A 30 -10.64 -31.44 4.15
N VAL A 31 -10.65 -30.21 4.67
CA VAL A 31 -11.65 -29.64 5.59
C VAL A 31 -12.15 -28.30 5.04
N LYS A 32 -13.47 -28.09 5.08
CA LYS A 32 -14.10 -26.84 4.60
C LYS A 32 -13.91 -25.72 5.61
N ASN A 33 -13.29 -24.61 5.18
CA ASN A 33 -13.11 -23.41 6.00
C ASN A 33 -14.06 -22.28 5.52
N THR A 34 -14.07 -21.16 6.26
CA THR A 34 -14.94 -20.01 5.98
C THR A 34 -14.19 -18.68 5.79
N GLY A 35 -12.85 -18.73 5.67
CA GLY A 35 -12.03 -17.54 5.41
C GLY A 35 -12.22 -16.97 4.00
N LYS A 36 -11.74 -15.75 3.76
CA LYS A 36 -11.96 -15.02 2.50
C LYS A 36 -11.06 -15.47 1.35
N ARG A 37 -10.02 -16.27 1.64
CA ARG A 37 -8.95 -16.62 0.69
C ARG A 37 -9.36 -17.69 -0.30
N GLY A 38 -8.85 -17.57 -1.52
CA GLY A 38 -9.05 -18.56 -2.55
C GLY A 38 -7.85 -18.71 -3.48
N LEU A 39 -7.87 -19.77 -4.26
CA LEU A 39 -6.79 -20.12 -5.18
C LEU A 39 -7.19 -19.78 -6.61
N SER A 40 -6.34 -19.02 -7.31
CA SER A 40 -6.37 -18.84 -8.76
C SER A 40 -5.40 -19.86 -9.36
N TYR A 41 -5.88 -20.87 -10.11
CA TYR A 41 -5.06 -22.05 -10.47
C TYR A 41 -5.22 -22.50 -11.92
N ASN A 42 -4.17 -23.11 -12.49
CA ASN A 42 -4.25 -23.82 -13.78
C ASN A 42 -4.19 -25.34 -13.61
N ASN A 43 -3.44 -25.85 -12.63
CA ASN A 43 -3.37 -27.27 -12.32
C ASN A 43 -4.24 -27.59 -11.10
N PRO A 44 -5.39 -28.28 -11.24
CA PRO A 44 -6.27 -28.60 -10.12
C PRO A 44 -5.59 -29.34 -8.96
N ALA A 45 -4.55 -30.13 -9.23
CA ALA A 45 -3.82 -30.85 -8.18
C ALA A 45 -3.06 -29.93 -7.21
N TYR A 46 -2.74 -28.68 -7.61
CA TYR A 46 -2.09 -27.70 -6.73
C TYR A 46 -3.04 -27.16 -5.65
N THR A 47 -4.37 -27.30 -5.83
CA THR A 47 -5.33 -26.96 -4.77
C THR A 47 -5.33 -27.94 -3.59
N MET A 48 -4.74 -29.14 -3.73
CA MET A 48 -4.81 -30.23 -2.75
C MET A 48 -4.02 -30.04 -1.43
N PRO A 49 -2.85 -29.38 -1.38
CA PRO A 49 -2.13 -29.13 -0.13
C PRO A 49 -2.80 -28.10 0.78
N PHE A 50 -3.74 -27.29 0.27
CA PHE A 50 -4.45 -26.28 1.04
C PHE A 50 -5.67 -26.86 1.78
N SER A 51 -6.12 -26.16 2.81
CA SER A 51 -7.35 -26.50 3.55
C SER A 51 -7.35 -27.91 4.15
N LEU A 52 -6.19 -28.40 4.59
CA LEU A 52 -6.08 -29.70 5.25
C LEU A 52 -6.25 -29.60 6.78
N SER A 53 -6.76 -30.67 7.38
CA SER A 53 -6.99 -30.81 8.81
C SER A 53 -5.72 -30.50 9.63
N GLY A 54 -5.79 -29.48 10.50
CA GLY A 54 -4.67 -29.07 11.35
C GLY A 54 -3.83 -27.90 10.83
N GLN A 55 -4.11 -27.36 9.62
CA GLN A 55 -3.37 -26.23 9.05
C GLN A 55 -3.83 -24.84 9.50
N ASN A 56 -4.97 -24.71 10.21
CA ASN A 56 -5.63 -23.42 10.45
C ASN A 56 -5.87 -22.59 9.15
N SER A 57 -6.20 -23.28 8.06
CA SER A 57 -6.30 -22.69 6.71
C SER A 57 -7.44 -21.67 6.60
N GLN A 58 -7.12 -20.51 6.03
CA GLN A 58 -8.07 -19.44 5.68
C GLN A 58 -8.63 -19.59 4.25
N VAL A 59 -8.17 -20.60 3.50
CA VAL A 59 -8.60 -20.88 2.13
C VAL A 59 -9.94 -21.63 2.14
N SER A 60 -10.91 -21.15 1.34
CA SER A 60 -12.28 -21.70 1.29
C SER A 60 -12.86 -21.90 -0.12
N TRP A 61 -12.28 -21.28 -1.14
CA TRP A 61 -12.78 -21.29 -2.52
C TRP A 61 -11.64 -21.30 -3.54
N ALA A 62 -11.95 -21.53 -4.82
CA ALA A 62 -10.97 -21.48 -5.90
C ALA A 62 -11.63 -21.32 -7.28
N TYR A 63 -10.87 -20.80 -8.24
CA TYR A 63 -11.26 -20.68 -9.66
C TYR A 63 -10.04 -20.82 -10.59
N ASN A 64 -10.29 -21.07 -11.87
CA ASN A 64 -9.26 -21.43 -12.86
C ASN A 64 -9.47 -20.78 -14.24
N TRP A 65 -10.05 -19.57 -14.27
CA TRP A 65 -10.43 -18.86 -15.51
C TRP A 65 -11.33 -19.66 -16.46
N TYR A 66 -12.01 -20.70 -15.96
CA TYR A 66 -12.77 -21.65 -16.76
C TYR A 66 -14.11 -22.00 -16.09
N GLN A 67 -14.86 -22.91 -16.73
CA GLN A 67 -16.22 -23.26 -16.34
C GLN A 67 -16.33 -24.54 -15.50
N THR A 68 -15.26 -25.34 -15.43
CA THR A 68 -15.21 -26.60 -14.69
C THR A 68 -13.87 -26.77 -13.97
N PRO A 69 -13.83 -27.43 -12.79
CA PRO A 69 -12.65 -27.42 -11.91
C PRO A 69 -11.45 -28.21 -12.42
N GLY A 70 -11.66 -29.19 -13.32
CA GLY A 70 -10.64 -30.17 -13.69
C GLY A 70 -10.54 -31.36 -12.72
N SER A 71 -9.75 -32.37 -13.10
CA SER A 71 -9.58 -33.60 -12.32
C SER A 71 -8.50 -33.46 -11.25
N GLY A 72 -8.74 -33.91 -10.02
CA GLY A 72 -7.81 -33.77 -8.89
C GLY A 72 -7.96 -32.46 -8.10
N PHE A 73 -9.06 -31.73 -8.30
CA PHE A 73 -9.42 -30.54 -7.54
C PHE A 73 -9.80 -30.88 -6.08
N ASN A 74 -9.44 -29.99 -5.15
CA ASN A 74 -9.69 -30.15 -3.72
C ASN A 74 -11.20 -30.03 -3.35
N PRO A 75 -11.87 -31.12 -2.91
CA PRO A 75 -13.31 -31.12 -2.67
C PRO A 75 -13.75 -30.38 -1.39
N ALA A 76 -12.80 -29.88 -0.59
CA ALA A 76 -13.10 -28.98 0.51
C ALA A 76 -13.48 -27.57 0.03
N LEU A 77 -12.90 -27.12 -1.08
CA LEU A 77 -13.06 -25.77 -1.62
C LEU A 77 -14.38 -25.62 -2.37
N GLU A 78 -14.96 -24.42 -2.32
CA GLU A 78 -15.98 -24.02 -3.28
C GLU A 78 -15.32 -23.68 -4.63
N TYR A 79 -15.55 -24.50 -5.65
CA TYR A 79 -15.22 -24.11 -7.02
C TYR A 79 -16.17 -23.02 -7.51
N VAL A 80 -15.63 -21.94 -8.07
CA VAL A 80 -16.39 -20.82 -8.63
C VAL A 80 -16.15 -20.76 -10.15
N PRO A 81 -17.13 -21.14 -10.99
CA PRO A 81 -17.03 -21.04 -12.45
C PRO A 81 -16.93 -19.60 -12.94
N MET A 82 -16.18 -19.39 -14.02
CA MET A 82 -16.04 -18.12 -14.73
C MET A 82 -16.52 -18.23 -16.18
N LEU A 83 -17.34 -17.27 -16.62
CA LEU A 83 -17.61 -17.06 -18.04
C LEU A 83 -16.55 -16.10 -18.61
N TRP A 84 -15.37 -16.64 -18.90
CA TRP A 84 -14.16 -15.85 -19.20
C TRP A 84 -14.33 -14.83 -20.34
N SER A 85 -15.09 -15.15 -21.40
CA SER A 85 -15.43 -14.20 -22.46
C SER A 85 -16.71 -14.59 -23.24
N ASN A 86 -17.03 -13.81 -24.27
CA ASN A 86 -18.06 -14.11 -25.27
C ASN A 86 -17.61 -15.05 -26.41
N ALA A 87 -16.50 -15.79 -26.26
CA ALA A 87 -16.07 -16.80 -27.24
C ALA A 87 -17.14 -17.88 -27.43
N SER A 88 -17.38 -18.30 -28.68
CA SER A 88 -18.58 -19.07 -29.05
C SER A 88 -18.63 -20.49 -28.50
N ASP A 89 -17.48 -21.08 -28.18
CA ASP A 89 -17.33 -22.34 -27.47
C ASP A 89 -17.62 -22.20 -25.97
N LEU A 90 -17.10 -21.15 -25.32
CA LEU A 90 -17.43 -20.82 -23.94
C LEU A 90 -18.94 -20.55 -23.78
N LEU A 91 -19.52 -19.72 -24.64
CA LEU A 91 -20.94 -19.40 -24.63
C LEU A 91 -21.83 -20.64 -24.86
N ARG A 92 -21.40 -21.60 -25.68
CA ARG A 92 -22.15 -22.83 -25.96
C ARG A 92 -22.33 -23.70 -24.71
N ASP A 93 -21.25 -23.90 -23.95
CA ASP A 93 -21.22 -24.89 -22.87
C ASP A 93 -21.59 -24.30 -21.50
N TRP A 94 -21.48 -22.96 -21.34
CA TRP A 94 -21.74 -22.25 -20.09
C TRP A 94 -23.07 -22.59 -19.40
N PRO A 95 -24.25 -22.60 -20.08
CA PRO A 95 -25.52 -22.86 -19.40
C PRO A 95 -25.57 -24.23 -18.72
N THR A 96 -24.88 -25.22 -19.28
CA THR A 96 -24.77 -26.57 -18.71
C THR A 96 -23.76 -26.59 -17.56
N ASN A 97 -22.58 -26.02 -17.76
CA ASN A 97 -21.48 -26.07 -16.79
C ASN A 97 -21.78 -25.26 -15.52
N ALA A 98 -22.31 -24.04 -15.66
CA ALA A 98 -22.70 -23.21 -14.51
C ALA A 98 -23.82 -23.87 -13.70
N GLN A 99 -24.85 -24.44 -14.34
CA GLN A 99 -25.90 -25.17 -13.63
C GLN A 99 -25.38 -26.44 -12.95
N ALA A 100 -24.43 -27.16 -13.57
CA ALA A 100 -23.79 -28.33 -12.97
C ALA A 100 -22.94 -27.96 -11.73
N ALA A 101 -22.21 -26.85 -11.78
CA ALA A 101 -21.45 -26.34 -10.64
C ALA A 101 -22.34 -25.88 -9.48
N ILE A 102 -23.46 -25.20 -9.77
CA ILE A 102 -24.48 -24.84 -8.76
C ILE A 102 -25.04 -26.11 -8.10
N ASN A 103 -25.38 -27.13 -8.91
CA ASN A 103 -25.86 -28.42 -8.41
C ASN A 103 -24.80 -29.16 -7.56
N ALA A 104 -23.51 -28.91 -7.80
CA ALA A 104 -22.39 -29.42 -7.00
C ALA A 104 -22.10 -28.59 -5.72
N GLY A 105 -22.83 -27.49 -5.49
CA GLY A 105 -22.74 -26.66 -4.28
C GLY A 105 -21.99 -25.34 -4.46
N SER A 106 -21.64 -24.95 -5.69
CA SER A 106 -21.17 -23.59 -5.99
C SER A 106 -22.30 -22.57 -5.76
N LYS A 107 -21.99 -21.44 -5.16
CA LYS A 107 -22.95 -20.37 -4.79
C LYS A 107 -22.74 -19.09 -5.59
N HIS A 108 -21.69 -19.02 -6.39
CA HIS A 108 -21.24 -17.82 -7.07
C HIS A 108 -20.83 -18.13 -8.52
N LEU A 109 -20.96 -17.16 -9.42
CA LEU A 109 -20.46 -17.23 -10.80
C LEU A 109 -19.70 -15.94 -11.11
N LEU A 110 -18.56 -16.05 -11.81
CA LEU A 110 -17.72 -14.92 -12.22
C LEU A 110 -17.99 -14.53 -13.67
N GLY A 111 -17.99 -13.21 -13.94
CA GLY A 111 -18.10 -12.64 -15.28
C GLY A 111 -16.80 -12.72 -16.11
N PHE A 112 -16.75 -11.90 -17.16
CA PHE A 112 -15.64 -11.87 -18.13
C PHE A 112 -14.32 -11.41 -17.49
N ASN A 113 -13.19 -11.92 -17.99
CA ASN A 113 -11.85 -11.67 -17.44
C ASN A 113 -11.15 -10.54 -18.19
N GLU A 114 -10.91 -9.41 -17.54
CA GLU A 114 -10.28 -8.21 -18.13
C GLU A 114 -10.86 -7.83 -19.51
N PRO A 115 -12.19 -7.62 -19.62
CA PRO A 115 -12.81 -7.21 -20.88
C PRO A 115 -12.37 -5.82 -21.34
N ASP A 116 -11.80 -5.02 -20.42
CA ASP A 116 -11.24 -3.70 -20.68
C ASP A 116 -9.88 -3.74 -21.40
N LEU A 117 -9.09 -4.80 -21.24
CA LEU A 117 -7.71 -4.85 -21.74
C LEU A 117 -7.62 -5.57 -23.10
N CYS A 118 -7.19 -4.83 -24.13
CA CYS A 118 -6.99 -5.33 -25.48
C CYS A 118 -5.51 -5.40 -25.89
N VAL A 119 -4.71 -6.14 -25.11
CA VAL A 119 -3.28 -6.38 -25.38
C VAL A 119 -3.04 -7.85 -25.73
N ALA A 120 -2.43 -8.10 -26.88
CA ALA A 120 -2.13 -9.44 -27.36
C ALA A 120 -1.18 -10.18 -26.39
N GLY A 121 -1.61 -11.35 -25.91
CA GLY A 121 -0.85 -12.17 -24.97
C GLY A 121 -1.03 -11.83 -23.48
N ALA A 122 -1.87 -10.84 -23.13
CA ALA A 122 -2.06 -10.42 -21.73
C ALA A 122 -2.90 -11.39 -20.86
N GLY A 123 -3.63 -12.35 -21.45
CA GLY A 123 -4.60 -13.18 -20.70
C GLY A 123 -5.97 -12.52 -20.49
N ALA A 124 -6.19 -11.36 -21.12
CA ALA A 124 -7.42 -10.59 -21.10
C ALA A 124 -8.42 -11.01 -22.21
N SER A 125 -9.71 -10.81 -21.95
CA SER A 125 -10.80 -11.19 -22.86
C SER A 125 -11.09 -10.17 -23.96
N CYS A 126 -10.69 -8.90 -23.81
CA CYS A 126 -10.84 -7.83 -24.81
C CYS A 126 -12.25 -7.76 -25.43
N MET A 127 -13.22 -7.23 -24.67
CA MET A 127 -14.63 -7.24 -25.05
C MET A 127 -15.23 -5.84 -25.17
N GLU A 128 -15.63 -5.48 -26.39
CA GLU A 128 -16.44 -4.30 -26.66
C GLU A 128 -17.71 -4.28 -25.80
N MET A 129 -18.02 -3.09 -25.26
CA MET A 129 -19.09 -2.86 -24.28
C MET A 129 -20.43 -3.46 -24.71
N ASP A 130 -20.78 -3.28 -25.98
CA ASP A 130 -22.02 -3.74 -26.59
C ASP A 130 -22.14 -5.27 -26.61
N TYR A 131 -21.03 -5.98 -26.82
CA TYR A 131 -21.00 -7.45 -26.80
C TYR A 131 -20.93 -7.99 -25.36
N ALA A 132 -20.25 -7.31 -24.45
CA ALA A 132 -20.27 -7.66 -23.03
C ALA A 132 -21.69 -7.58 -22.44
N VAL A 133 -22.43 -6.50 -22.69
CA VAL A 133 -23.81 -6.33 -22.21
C VAL A 133 -24.76 -7.36 -22.84
N LYS A 134 -24.61 -7.67 -24.14
CA LYS A 134 -25.40 -8.72 -24.82
C LYS A 134 -25.11 -10.12 -24.24
N ALA A 135 -23.83 -10.47 -24.07
CA ALA A 135 -23.42 -11.75 -23.50
C ALA A 135 -23.91 -11.89 -22.04
N TRP A 136 -23.78 -10.85 -21.22
CA TRP A 136 -24.25 -10.87 -19.84
C TRP A 136 -25.76 -11.14 -19.77
N LYS A 137 -26.57 -10.37 -20.53
CA LYS A 137 -28.03 -10.50 -20.56
C LYS A 137 -28.52 -11.85 -21.08
N GLN A 138 -27.74 -12.55 -21.90
CA GLN A 138 -28.10 -13.86 -22.44
C GLN A 138 -27.58 -15.04 -21.60
N TYR A 139 -26.45 -14.90 -20.90
CA TYR A 139 -25.73 -16.03 -20.29
C TYR A 139 -25.49 -15.93 -18.77
N MET A 140 -25.48 -14.73 -18.17
CA MET A 140 -25.35 -14.54 -16.72
C MET A 140 -26.71 -14.39 -16.04
N GLU A 141 -27.59 -13.54 -16.58
CA GLU A 141 -28.94 -13.31 -16.05
C GLU A 141 -29.79 -14.58 -15.79
N PRO A 142 -29.71 -15.67 -16.59
CA PRO A 142 -30.44 -16.92 -16.30
C PRO A 142 -30.03 -17.63 -14.99
N PHE A 143 -29.02 -17.13 -14.28
CA PHE A 143 -28.54 -17.63 -12.99
C PHE A 143 -28.81 -16.69 -11.81
N ALA A 144 -29.36 -15.49 -12.04
CA ALA A 144 -29.78 -14.59 -10.98
C ALA A 144 -30.77 -15.30 -10.03
N GLY A 145 -30.52 -15.22 -8.72
CA GLY A 145 -31.30 -15.92 -7.69
C GLY A 145 -31.05 -17.44 -7.59
N LYS A 146 -30.19 -18.03 -8.43
CA LYS A 146 -29.65 -19.41 -8.27
C LYS A 146 -28.23 -19.40 -7.69
N ALA A 147 -27.45 -18.40 -8.08
CA ALA A 147 -26.12 -18.08 -7.58
C ALA A 147 -25.98 -16.55 -7.49
N LEU A 148 -25.00 -16.07 -6.72
CA LEU A 148 -24.60 -14.67 -6.72
C LEU A 148 -23.71 -14.39 -7.94
N LEU A 149 -24.02 -13.31 -8.68
CA LEU A 149 -23.33 -12.96 -9.92
C LEU A 149 -22.27 -11.88 -9.67
N GLY A 150 -21.01 -12.28 -9.85
CA GLY A 150 -19.85 -11.40 -9.83
C GLY A 150 -19.67 -10.70 -11.17
N SER A 151 -19.45 -9.39 -11.15
CA SER A 151 -19.26 -8.57 -12.34
C SER A 151 -18.14 -9.11 -13.25
N PRO A 152 -18.01 -8.60 -14.50
CA PRO A 152 -16.75 -8.73 -15.21
C PRO A 152 -15.61 -8.18 -14.34
N ALA A 153 -14.49 -8.90 -14.30
CA ALA A 153 -13.31 -8.53 -13.54
C ALA A 153 -12.46 -7.60 -14.39
N VAL A 154 -12.15 -6.40 -13.90
CA VAL A 154 -11.40 -5.39 -14.68
C VAL A 154 -10.02 -5.12 -14.09
N THR A 155 -9.11 -4.65 -14.94
CA THR A 155 -7.75 -4.26 -14.52
C THR A 155 -7.75 -3.10 -13.52
N ASN A 156 -6.61 -2.83 -12.89
CA ASN A 156 -6.33 -1.56 -12.22
C ASN A 156 -5.84 -0.44 -13.16
N GLY A 157 -6.11 -0.55 -14.47
CA GLY A 157 -5.79 0.47 -15.45
C GLY A 157 -6.62 1.76 -15.28
N GLY A 158 -6.01 2.90 -15.64
CA GLY A 158 -6.69 4.19 -15.69
C GLY A 158 -7.66 4.31 -16.87
N SER A 159 -8.56 5.30 -16.81
CA SER A 159 -9.55 5.59 -17.87
C SER A 159 -8.92 5.59 -19.29
N PRO A 160 -9.51 4.87 -20.27
CA PRO A 160 -10.86 4.28 -20.26
C PRO A 160 -10.97 2.88 -19.60
N LEU A 161 -9.86 2.32 -19.10
CA LEU A 161 -9.79 0.96 -18.55
C LEU A 161 -10.38 0.87 -17.12
N GLY A 162 -10.31 -0.34 -16.55
CA GLY A 162 -10.54 -0.60 -15.14
C GLY A 162 -11.94 -0.20 -14.66
N LEU A 163 -11.98 0.53 -13.53
CA LEU A 163 -13.23 1.00 -12.93
C LEU A 163 -14.05 1.93 -13.85
N THR A 164 -13.41 2.54 -14.87
CA THR A 164 -14.11 3.35 -15.87
C THR A 164 -14.92 2.45 -16.81
N TRP A 165 -14.30 1.39 -17.34
CA TRP A 165 -14.97 0.37 -18.13
C TRP A 165 -16.10 -0.27 -17.32
N LEU A 166 -15.85 -0.63 -16.06
CA LEU A 166 -16.83 -1.31 -15.22
C LEU A 166 -18.04 -0.43 -14.86
N SER A 167 -17.82 0.86 -14.58
CA SER A 167 -18.90 1.84 -14.41
C SER A 167 -19.76 1.96 -15.67
N ASN A 168 -19.13 2.05 -16.84
CA ASN A 168 -19.81 2.06 -18.13
C ASN A 168 -20.60 0.76 -18.38
N PHE A 169 -20.06 -0.40 -18.01
CA PHE A 169 -20.76 -1.68 -18.09
C PHE A 169 -22.00 -1.71 -17.20
N MET A 170 -21.87 -1.33 -15.92
CA MET A 170 -23.01 -1.27 -14.99
C MET A 170 -24.09 -0.28 -15.45
N GLY A 171 -23.71 0.85 -16.05
CA GLY A 171 -24.65 1.82 -16.61
C GLY A 171 -25.38 1.32 -17.87
N ASN A 172 -24.68 0.62 -18.78
CA ASN A 172 -25.27 0.10 -20.03
C ASN A 172 -26.03 -1.24 -19.84
N CYS A 173 -25.68 -2.04 -18.82
CA CYS A 173 -26.36 -3.29 -18.49
C CYS A 173 -27.67 -3.03 -17.72
N THR A 174 -28.59 -2.27 -18.34
CA THR A 174 -29.89 -1.91 -17.78
C THR A 174 -30.71 -3.16 -17.44
N GLY A 175 -31.09 -3.31 -16.17
CA GLY A 175 -31.84 -4.46 -15.68
C GLY A 175 -31.00 -5.72 -15.39
N CYS A 176 -29.67 -5.64 -15.42
CA CYS A 176 -28.80 -6.75 -15.07
C CYS A 176 -28.61 -6.90 -13.55
N HIS A 177 -28.51 -8.14 -13.08
CA HIS A 177 -28.23 -8.50 -11.69
C HIS A 177 -26.71 -8.62 -11.49
N ILE A 178 -26.15 -7.78 -10.62
CA ILE A 178 -24.74 -7.83 -10.21
C ILE A 178 -24.71 -7.72 -8.69
N ASP A 179 -24.35 -8.82 -8.03
CA ASP A 179 -24.39 -8.97 -6.57
C ASP A 179 -23.09 -8.51 -5.91
N PHE A 180 -21.95 -8.74 -6.58
CA PHE A 180 -20.62 -8.31 -6.14
C PHE A 180 -19.74 -7.89 -7.33
N ILE A 181 -18.65 -7.20 -7.01
CA ILE A 181 -17.81 -6.48 -7.96
C ILE A 181 -16.43 -7.11 -8.01
N ASN A 182 -15.99 -7.49 -9.21
CA ASN A 182 -14.69 -8.10 -9.43
C ASN A 182 -13.68 -7.08 -9.95
N ILE A 183 -12.49 -7.09 -9.33
CA ILE A 183 -11.35 -6.28 -9.75
C ILE A 183 -10.06 -7.08 -9.65
N HIS A 184 -9.12 -6.75 -10.53
CA HIS A 184 -7.72 -7.19 -10.46
C HIS A 184 -6.84 -6.03 -10.02
N TRP A 185 -5.72 -6.33 -9.36
CA TRP A 185 -4.69 -5.34 -9.04
C TRP A 185 -3.28 -5.90 -9.21
N TYR A 186 -2.53 -5.28 -10.11
CA TYR A 186 -1.10 -5.52 -10.30
C TYR A 186 -0.35 -4.20 -10.22
N SER A 187 0.75 -4.19 -9.46
CA SER A 187 1.67 -3.07 -9.47
C SER A 187 3.05 -3.47 -8.98
N ASN A 188 4.04 -2.63 -9.24
CA ASN A 188 5.36 -2.78 -8.64
C ASN A 188 5.30 -2.59 -7.11
N LYS A 189 6.38 -3.01 -6.43
CA LYS A 189 6.50 -3.00 -4.96
C LYS A 189 6.41 -1.62 -4.29
N TRP A 190 6.53 -0.52 -5.03
CA TRP A 190 6.51 0.83 -4.49
C TRP A 190 5.10 1.39 -4.30
N ALA A 191 4.12 0.91 -5.06
CA ALA A 191 2.71 1.29 -4.94
C ALA A 191 2.00 0.55 -3.77
N GLY A 192 2.28 -0.75 -3.63
CA GLY A 192 1.93 -1.60 -2.50
C GLY A 192 0.50 -1.48 -1.92
N ALA A 193 0.37 -1.74 -0.62
CA ALA A 193 -0.90 -2.02 0.04
C ALA A 193 -1.88 -0.84 0.09
N ASN A 194 -1.46 0.43 0.19
CA ASN A 194 -2.43 1.54 0.19
C ASN A 194 -2.98 1.86 -1.20
N TYR A 195 -2.18 1.75 -2.27
CA TYR A 195 -2.73 1.90 -3.63
C TYR A 195 -3.70 0.75 -3.96
N PHE A 196 -3.39 -0.47 -3.48
CA PHE A 196 -4.32 -1.59 -3.47
C PHE A 196 -5.63 -1.26 -2.73
N LYS A 197 -5.56 -0.81 -1.47
CA LYS A 197 -6.75 -0.41 -0.67
C LYS A 197 -7.57 0.68 -1.34
N GLN A 198 -6.93 1.68 -1.95
CA GLN A 198 -7.60 2.75 -2.68
C GLN A 198 -8.37 2.22 -3.90
N GLN A 199 -7.81 1.28 -4.66
CA GLN A 199 -8.51 0.64 -5.78
C GLN A 199 -9.73 -0.17 -5.30
N VAL A 200 -9.59 -0.92 -4.21
CA VAL A 200 -10.69 -1.70 -3.61
C VAL A 200 -11.80 -0.76 -3.06
N GLN A 201 -11.43 0.32 -2.39
CA GLN A 201 -12.35 1.37 -1.91
C GLN A 201 -13.06 2.08 -3.06
N ALA A 202 -12.35 2.40 -4.14
CA ALA A 202 -12.92 3.03 -5.34
C ALA A 202 -13.91 2.10 -6.05
N ALA A 203 -13.63 0.79 -6.12
CA ALA A 203 -14.57 -0.21 -6.65
C ALA A 203 -15.85 -0.31 -5.82
N HIS A 204 -15.72 -0.33 -4.48
CA HIS A 204 -16.85 -0.33 -3.55
C HIS A 204 -17.70 0.96 -3.69
N ALA A 205 -17.06 2.13 -3.77
CA ALA A 205 -17.74 3.40 -3.90
C ALA A 205 -18.44 3.58 -5.27
N MET A 206 -17.73 3.30 -6.37
CA MET A 206 -18.25 3.41 -7.74
C MET A 206 -19.49 2.56 -7.96
N SER A 207 -19.49 1.33 -7.42
CA SER A 207 -20.57 0.35 -7.57
C SER A 207 -21.79 0.60 -6.68
N GLY A 208 -21.80 1.71 -5.92
CA GLY A 208 -22.90 2.06 -5.01
C GLY A 208 -22.90 1.28 -3.70
N GLY A 209 -21.73 0.87 -3.20
CA GLY A 209 -21.57 0.15 -1.94
C GLY A 209 -21.73 -1.37 -2.05
N ARG A 210 -21.54 -1.96 -3.24
CA ARG A 210 -21.59 -3.42 -3.40
C ARG A 210 -20.34 -4.10 -2.79
N PRO A 211 -20.43 -5.37 -2.37
CA PRO A 211 -19.26 -6.15 -1.99
C PRO A 211 -18.23 -6.24 -3.12
N VAL A 212 -16.96 -6.28 -2.75
CA VAL A 212 -15.82 -6.39 -3.67
C VAL A 212 -15.15 -7.75 -3.50
N TRP A 213 -14.79 -8.34 -4.64
CA TRP A 213 -13.96 -9.53 -4.76
C TRP A 213 -12.70 -9.17 -5.54
N ILE A 214 -11.55 -9.48 -4.96
CA ILE A 214 -10.25 -9.27 -5.59
C ILE A 214 -9.83 -10.61 -6.21
N THR A 215 -10.31 -10.90 -7.42
CA THR A 215 -10.08 -12.21 -8.08
C THR A 215 -8.62 -12.45 -8.46
N GLU A 216 -7.85 -11.38 -8.65
CA GLU A 216 -6.41 -11.44 -8.83
C GLU A 216 -5.76 -10.26 -8.10
N PHE A 217 -4.70 -10.53 -7.34
CA PHE A 217 -3.76 -9.49 -6.94
C PHE A 217 -2.35 -10.03 -6.78
N GLY A 218 -1.36 -9.19 -7.05
CA GLY A 218 0.04 -9.51 -6.82
C GLY A 218 0.97 -8.32 -7.04
N LEU A 219 2.23 -8.48 -6.65
CA LEU A 219 3.28 -7.58 -7.09
C LEU A 219 3.79 -8.02 -8.46
N ASP A 220 4.00 -7.06 -9.34
CA ASP A 220 4.66 -7.25 -10.64
C ASP A 220 6.12 -6.72 -10.61
N ASN A 221 6.83 -6.90 -11.73
CA ASN A 221 8.20 -6.43 -11.92
C ASN A 221 8.28 -5.29 -12.97
N SER A 222 7.21 -4.50 -13.12
CA SER A 222 7.10 -3.42 -14.12
C SER A 222 8.07 -2.25 -13.87
N ASP A 223 8.40 -1.98 -12.60
CA ASP A 223 9.33 -0.94 -12.17
C ASP A 223 10.26 -1.47 -11.05
N GLY A 224 11.16 -2.38 -11.46
CA GLY A 224 12.13 -3.04 -10.59
C GLY A 224 11.63 -4.36 -9.97
N THR A 225 12.57 -5.19 -9.52
CA THR A 225 12.27 -6.50 -8.93
C THR A 225 12.00 -6.43 -7.44
N TYR A 226 11.07 -7.26 -6.96
CA TYR A 226 10.82 -7.48 -5.53
C TYR A 226 11.50 -8.74 -5.01
N THR A 227 11.85 -8.70 -3.72
CA THR A 227 12.31 -9.86 -2.94
C THR A 227 11.13 -10.59 -2.30
N THR A 228 11.33 -11.85 -1.90
CA THR A 228 10.32 -12.62 -1.14
C THR A 228 9.86 -11.87 0.11
N ALA A 229 10.77 -11.20 0.83
CA ALA A 229 10.45 -10.43 2.03
C ALA A 229 9.57 -9.20 1.74
N GLU A 230 9.77 -8.51 0.62
CA GLU A 230 8.91 -7.40 0.19
C GLU A 230 7.53 -7.89 -0.22
N LEU A 231 7.45 -9.02 -0.94
CA LEU A 231 6.17 -9.68 -1.27
C LEU A 231 5.42 -10.12 -0.01
N GLN A 232 6.10 -10.82 0.92
CA GLN A 232 5.49 -11.25 2.19
C GLN A 232 5.01 -10.04 2.99
N SER A 233 5.82 -8.98 3.13
CA SER A 233 5.42 -7.75 3.83
C SER A 233 4.14 -7.12 3.22
N PHE A 234 4.04 -7.07 1.90
CA PHE A 234 2.84 -6.63 1.19
C PHE A 234 1.63 -7.55 1.48
N LEU A 235 1.83 -8.87 1.42
CA LEU A 235 0.79 -9.87 1.68
C LEU A 235 0.26 -9.81 3.12
N GLU A 236 1.12 -9.66 4.13
CA GLU A 236 0.68 -9.47 5.53
C GLU A 236 -0.29 -8.29 5.66
N GLU A 237 0.07 -7.14 5.08
CA GLU A 237 -0.71 -5.91 5.19
C GLU A 237 -2.04 -5.99 4.43
N VAL A 238 -2.05 -6.47 3.19
CA VAL A 238 -3.30 -6.54 2.40
C VAL A 238 -4.22 -7.67 2.85
N MET A 239 -3.70 -8.85 3.26
CA MET A 239 -4.56 -9.94 3.73
C MET A 239 -5.24 -9.57 5.05
N THR A 240 -4.50 -9.02 6.02
CA THR A 240 -5.08 -8.56 7.30
C THR A 240 -6.17 -7.52 7.05
N TRP A 241 -5.88 -6.50 6.25
CA TRP A 241 -6.87 -5.47 5.94
C TRP A 241 -8.09 -6.01 5.19
N MET A 242 -7.91 -6.94 4.25
CA MET A 242 -9.03 -7.56 3.53
C MET A 242 -9.86 -8.47 4.42
N ASP A 243 -9.25 -9.19 5.36
CA ASP A 243 -9.96 -10.02 6.34
C ASP A 243 -10.79 -9.16 7.31
N GLU A 244 -10.25 -8.02 7.77
CA GLU A 244 -10.95 -7.04 8.61
C GLU A 244 -12.02 -6.21 7.87
N THR A 245 -11.93 -6.04 6.55
CA THR A 245 -12.83 -5.16 5.79
C THR A 245 -14.13 -5.87 5.38
N ASP A 246 -15.26 -5.52 6.01
CA ASP A 246 -16.58 -6.15 5.80
C ASP A 246 -17.03 -6.27 4.34
N TYR A 247 -16.82 -5.22 3.52
CA TYR A 247 -17.25 -5.21 2.12
C TYR A 247 -16.28 -5.95 1.19
N VAL A 248 -15.08 -6.31 1.63
CA VAL A 248 -14.25 -7.29 0.93
C VAL A 248 -14.74 -8.67 1.36
N GLN A 249 -15.38 -9.39 0.44
CA GLN A 249 -15.92 -10.73 0.75
C GLN A 249 -14.92 -11.84 0.45
N ARG A 250 -14.15 -11.72 -0.64
CA ARG A 250 -13.19 -12.74 -1.09
C ARG A 250 -12.01 -12.12 -1.82
N TYR A 251 -10.88 -12.82 -1.78
CA TYR A 251 -9.71 -12.49 -2.57
C TYR A 251 -8.87 -13.73 -2.91
N ALA A 252 -8.21 -13.72 -4.06
CA ALA A 252 -7.28 -14.76 -4.49
C ALA A 252 -5.97 -14.11 -4.94
N TYR A 253 -4.85 -14.53 -4.33
CA TYR A 253 -3.53 -14.10 -4.77
C TYR A 253 -3.24 -14.73 -6.14
N PHE A 254 -2.53 -14.00 -7.01
CA PHE A 254 -2.06 -14.52 -8.28
C PHE A 254 -0.62 -15.06 -8.13
N MET A 255 -0.37 -16.38 -8.19
CA MET A 255 -1.33 -17.47 -8.37
C MET A 255 -0.87 -18.79 -7.73
N ASP A 256 -1.75 -19.79 -7.73
CA ASP A 256 -1.48 -21.18 -7.32
C ASP A 256 -0.71 -21.94 -8.42
N THR A 257 0.60 -21.70 -8.45
CA THR A 257 1.54 -22.32 -9.39
C THR A 257 2.94 -22.47 -8.78
N THR A 258 3.78 -23.29 -9.42
CA THR A 258 5.16 -23.58 -8.99
C THR A 258 6.04 -22.33 -9.00
N GLY A 259 6.71 -22.05 -7.88
CA GLY A 259 7.50 -20.83 -7.70
C GLY A 259 6.67 -19.63 -7.20
N MET A 260 5.37 -19.80 -7.01
CA MET A 260 4.48 -18.82 -6.37
C MET A 260 3.92 -19.40 -5.08
N LEU A 261 2.64 -19.81 -5.01
CA LEU A 261 2.10 -20.49 -3.82
C LEU A 261 2.56 -21.96 -3.71
N MET A 262 2.93 -22.62 -4.80
CA MET A 262 3.49 -23.97 -4.78
C MET A 262 5.01 -23.97 -4.85
N ASN A 263 5.63 -24.98 -4.24
CA ASN A 263 7.08 -25.20 -4.35
C ASN A 263 7.50 -25.50 -5.81
N SER A 264 8.80 -25.48 -6.08
CA SER A 264 9.35 -25.71 -7.44
C SER A 264 9.14 -27.12 -8.00
N ALA A 265 8.75 -28.09 -7.15
CA ALA A 265 8.40 -29.45 -7.57
C ALA A 265 6.89 -29.62 -7.85
N GLY A 266 6.04 -28.66 -7.45
CA GLY A 266 4.59 -28.76 -7.54
C GLY A 266 3.98 -29.83 -6.62
N THR A 267 4.68 -30.21 -5.54
CA THR A 267 4.28 -31.30 -4.63
C THR A 267 3.70 -30.83 -3.30
N ASP A 268 4.01 -29.60 -2.89
CA ASP A 268 3.62 -29.00 -1.62
C ASP A 268 3.66 -27.47 -1.74
N MET A 269 3.14 -26.75 -0.74
CA MET A 269 3.20 -25.29 -0.66
C MET A 269 4.64 -24.76 -0.61
N SER A 270 4.86 -23.56 -1.13
CA SER A 270 6.07 -22.76 -0.89
C SER A 270 6.01 -22.06 0.49
N ASP A 271 7.07 -21.34 0.88
CA ASP A 271 7.02 -20.49 2.08
C ASP A 271 5.90 -19.43 1.97
N THR A 272 5.74 -18.83 0.78
CA THR A 272 4.63 -17.92 0.46
C THR A 272 3.27 -18.63 0.45
N GLY A 273 3.22 -19.89 0.01
CA GLY A 273 2.01 -20.74 0.04
C GLY A 273 1.53 -21.02 1.46
N ASN A 274 2.43 -21.47 2.33
CA ASN A 274 2.15 -21.72 3.74
C ASN A 274 1.66 -20.44 4.43
N MET A 275 2.36 -19.33 4.22
CA MET A 275 1.98 -18.01 4.72
C MET A 275 0.57 -17.58 4.23
N TYR A 276 0.30 -17.69 2.93
CA TYR A 276 -1.02 -17.40 2.35
C TYR A 276 -2.12 -18.29 2.93
N ASN A 277 -1.79 -19.55 3.24
CA ASN A 277 -2.72 -20.53 3.78
C ASN A 277 -3.19 -20.19 5.22
N SER A 278 -2.29 -19.84 6.14
CA SER A 278 -2.59 -19.81 7.60
C SER A 278 -2.39 -18.47 8.32
N TYR A 279 -1.75 -17.46 7.71
CA TYR A 279 -1.57 -16.13 8.32
C TYR A 279 -2.91 -15.41 8.60
N PRO A 280 -3.02 -14.48 9.55
CA PRO A 280 -2.17 -14.40 10.74
C PRO A 280 -2.38 -15.65 11.59
N GLU A 281 -1.30 -16.24 12.09
CA GLU A 281 -1.37 -17.48 12.86
C GLU A 281 -2.28 -17.31 14.10
N VAL A 282 -3.47 -17.89 14.04
CA VAL A 282 -4.42 -17.86 15.16
C VAL A 282 -3.84 -18.72 16.26
N SER A 283 -3.30 -18.06 17.30
CA SER A 283 -2.56 -18.66 18.40
C SER A 283 -3.44 -19.52 19.31
N SER A 284 -3.78 -20.71 18.81
CA SER A 284 -4.31 -21.82 19.60
C SER A 284 -3.34 -22.11 20.75
N PRO A 285 -3.82 -22.31 21.99
CA PRO A 285 -2.95 -22.50 23.15
C PRO A 285 -2.07 -23.74 22.96
N SER A 286 -0.76 -23.52 22.88
CA SER A 286 0.20 -24.50 22.39
C SER A 286 0.18 -25.83 23.16
N SER A 287 0.06 -26.94 22.43
CA SER A 287 0.45 -28.26 22.93
C SER A 287 1.98 -28.31 23.06
N THR A 288 2.50 -28.06 24.27
CA THR A 288 3.95 -27.89 24.54
C THR A 288 4.76 -29.16 24.28
N ALA A 289 5.32 -29.28 23.06
CA ALA A 289 6.29 -30.31 22.72
C ALA A 289 7.67 -29.96 23.28
N VAL A 290 7.98 -30.39 24.51
CA VAL A 290 9.28 -30.14 25.16
C VAL A 290 10.36 -31.02 24.54
N LEU A 291 11.21 -30.44 23.69
CA LEU A 291 12.44 -31.07 23.19
C LEU A 291 13.57 -30.93 24.22
N SER A 292 13.66 -31.89 25.15
CA SER A 292 14.72 -31.94 26.16
C SER A 292 16.00 -32.62 25.63
N SER A 293 17.01 -31.84 25.25
CA SER A 293 18.36 -32.35 24.97
C SER A 293 19.09 -32.73 26.26
N SER A 294 19.50 -33.99 26.41
CA SER A 294 20.10 -34.52 27.64
C SER A 294 21.63 -34.39 27.69
N SER A 295 22.17 -33.79 28.76
CA SER A 295 23.61 -33.79 29.06
C SER A 295 23.90 -34.05 30.55
N SER A 296 24.11 -35.32 30.89
CA SER A 296 24.97 -35.86 31.96
C SER A 296 25.20 -35.09 33.28
N SER A 297 24.74 -35.73 34.39
CA SER A 297 25.39 -35.79 35.73
C SER A 297 25.58 -34.49 36.57
N SER A 298 25.54 -34.51 37.92
CA SER A 298 25.51 -35.61 38.89
C SER A 298 24.69 -35.29 40.17
N SER A 299 24.47 -36.34 40.96
CA SER A 299 23.74 -36.45 42.23
C SER A 299 23.89 -35.35 43.30
N THR A 300 22.79 -35.06 44.01
CA THR A 300 22.69 -35.24 45.48
C THR A 300 21.21 -35.38 45.91
N ALA A 301 20.96 -35.87 47.14
CA ALA A 301 19.62 -36.32 47.58
C ALA A 301 18.85 -35.30 48.46
N ALA A 302 17.53 -35.45 48.53
CA ALA A 302 16.65 -34.75 49.48
C ALA A 302 16.67 -35.40 50.89
N PRO A 303 15.94 -34.88 51.91
CA PRO A 303 14.54 -35.30 52.03
C PRO A 303 13.52 -34.30 52.67
N SER A 304 12.28 -34.37 52.16
CA SER A 304 10.96 -34.32 52.85
C SER A 304 10.55 -33.23 53.88
N SER A 305 9.26 -32.85 53.75
CA SER A 305 8.33 -32.30 54.77
C SER A 305 8.58 -30.86 55.27
N THR A 306 7.59 -30.10 55.78
CA THR A 306 6.22 -30.47 56.23
C THR A 306 5.19 -29.38 55.89
N SER A 307 3.90 -29.70 55.99
CA SER A 307 2.75 -28.79 55.77
C SER A 307 2.58 -27.71 56.84
N SER A 308 2.07 -26.54 56.45
CA SER A 308 1.26 -25.66 57.32
C SER A 308 0.36 -24.76 56.48
N SER A 309 -0.91 -24.64 56.86
CA SER A 309 -1.92 -23.80 56.21
C SER A 309 -2.47 -22.76 57.19
N VAL A 310 -2.48 -21.48 56.78
CA VAL A 310 -3.16 -20.40 57.50
C VAL A 310 -3.86 -19.47 56.50
N THR A 311 -5.05 -19.03 56.87
CA THR A 311 -5.94 -18.14 56.11
C THR A 311 -5.50 -16.68 56.06
N SER A 312 -5.90 -15.98 55.01
CA SER A 312 -6.29 -14.56 55.08
C SER A 312 -7.45 -14.27 54.11
N LEU A 313 -8.29 -13.29 54.46
CA LEU A 313 -9.45 -12.82 53.68
C LEU A 313 -9.29 -11.31 53.38
N ALA A 314 -9.78 -10.86 52.21
CA ALA A 314 -10.62 -9.66 51.99
C ALA A 314 -10.38 -9.01 50.61
N GLY A 315 -11.41 -8.36 50.03
CA GLY A 315 -11.33 -7.54 48.81
C GLY A 315 -11.68 -8.32 47.52
N SER A 316 -12.91 -8.77 47.29
CA SER A 316 -14.15 -8.00 47.03
C SER A 316 -14.21 -7.35 45.63
N THR A 317 -15.04 -7.94 44.76
CA THR A 317 -15.96 -7.36 43.74
C THR A 317 -15.64 -5.99 43.07
N SER A 318 -15.95 -5.79 41.78
CA SER A 318 -17.16 -6.28 41.11
C SER A 318 -17.03 -6.49 39.59
N THR A 319 -17.79 -7.45 39.07
CA THR A 319 -18.22 -7.52 37.66
C THR A 319 -19.26 -6.45 37.35
N TYR A 320 -19.43 -6.13 36.06
CA TYR A 320 -20.63 -5.46 35.54
C TYR A 320 -21.17 -6.20 34.33
N GLY A 321 -22.47 -6.50 34.34
CA GLY A 321 -23.16 -7.22 33.26
C GLY A 321 -23.73 -6.28 32.20
N SER A 322 -23.85 -6.78 30.98
CA SER A 322 -24.54 -6.09 29.89
C SER A 322 -26.06 -6.30 29.96
N SER A 323 -26.84 -5.25 29.70
CA SER A 323 -28.30 -5.29 29.65
C SER A 323 -28.81 -4.61 28.38
N ARG A 324 -29.56 -5.35 27.56
CA ARG A 324 -30.34 -4.81 26.44
C ARG A 324 -31.57 -4.06 26.95
N ILE A 325 -31.94 -2.97 26.26
CA ILE A 325 -33.33 -2.51 26.14
C ILE A 325 -33.61 -2.20 24.66
N THR A 326 -34.82 -2.50 24.19
CA THR A 326 -35.25 -2.36 22.78
C THR A 326 -36.53 -1.54 22.66
N SER A 327 -36.53 -0.51 21.81
CA SER A 327 -37.64 0.12 21.04
C SER A 327 -37.05 1.32 20.26
N ALA A 328 -37.34 1.64 18.99
CA ALA A 328 -38.62 1.75 18.27
C ALA A 328 -39.44 2.99 18.74
N THR A 329 -39.95 3.91 17.91
CA THR A 329 -40.08 3.95 16.43
C THR A 329 -40.22 5.40 15.88
N THR A 330 -40.13 5.57 14.55
CA THR A 330 -40.76 6.64 13.70
C THR A 330 -40.32 8.12 13.77
N SER A 331 -39.70 8.55 12.67
CA SER A 331 -40.14 9.61 11.73
C SER A 331 -40.75 10.94 12.20
N SER A 332 -40.21 12.05 11.67
CA SER A 332 -40.86 12.82 10.57
C SER A 332 -39.96 13.94 10.01
N LEU A 333 -40.17 14.32 8.74
CA LEU A 333 -39.60 15.54 8.15
C LEU A 333 -40.49 16.76 8.43
N THR A 334 -39.92 17.97 8.46
CA THR A 334 -40.65 19.19 8.04
C THR A 334 -39.68 20.21 7.44
N THR A 335 -40.02 20.76 6.28
CA THR A 335 -39.24 21.78 5.57
C THR A 335 -39.88 23.15 5.79
N ILE A 336 -39.10 24.16 6.18
CA ILE A 336 -39.47 25.58 6.02
C ILE A 336 -38.26 26.35 5.47
N SER A 337 -38.51 27.15 4.44
CA SER A 337 -37.53 28.07 3.85
C SER A 337 -38.06 29.50 3.91
N THR A 338 -37.25 30.45 4.35
CA THR A 338 -37.43 31.89 4.03
C THR A 338 -36.08 32.60 4.03
N SER A 339 -35.94 33.59 3.16
CA SER A 339 -34.71 34.35 2.93
C SER A 339 -34.84 35.82 3.37
N SER A 340 -33.71 36.46 3.70
CA SER A 340 -33.59 37.92 3.72
C SER A 340 -32.15 38.36 3.38
N LYS A 341 -32.01 39.56 2.82
CA LYS A 341 -30.75 40.13 2.27
C LYS A 341 -30.19 41.20 3.23
N GLY A 342 -28.89 41.51 3.15
CA GLY A 342 -28.33 42.72 3.79
C GLY A 342 -26.84 43.00 3.50
N SER A 343 -26.55 44.21 3.00
CA SER A 343 -25.25 44.87 2.75
C SER A 343 -24.22 44.77 3.91
N ALA A 344 -22.88 44.78 3.76
CA ALA A 344 -21.91 45.43 2.85
C ALA A 344 -21.37 46.83 3.32
N ALA A 345 -20.14 47.17 2.90
CA ALA A 345 -19.21 48.26 3.35
C ALA A 345 -18.40 47.95 4.65
N THR A 346 -17.07 48.17 4.83
CA THR A 346 -16.08 49.20 4.37
C THR A 346 -16.05 50.44 5.30
N SER A 347 -14.96 50.89 5.95
CA SER A 347 -13.57 50.38 6.20
C SER A 347 -13.03 50.93 7.57
N THR A 348 -11.80 51.39 7.94
CA THR A 348 -10.51 51.79 7.29
C THR A 348 -9.37 51.97 8.35
N THR A 349 -8.08 52.16 7.93
CA THR A 349 -6.91 52.93 8.52
C THR A 349 -6.86 53.39 10.00
N GLN A 350 -5.72 53.63 10.69
CA GLN A 350 -4.25 53.44 10.53
C GLN A 350 -3.53 53.86 11.86
N ASN A 351 -2.29 53.37 12.12
CA ASN A 351 -1.24 54.00 12.98
C ASN A 351 -1.56 54.27 14.49
N SER A 352 -0.61 54.57 15.40
CA SER A 352 0.87 54.68 15.36
C SER A 352 1.51 54.29 16.72
N SER A 353 2.84 54.44 16.86
CA SER A 353 3.73 53.80 17.85
C SER A 353 4.12 54.62 19.11
N SER A 354 5.05 54.07 19.92
CA SER A 354 5.86 54.69 21.00
C SER A 354 5.27 54.66 22.44
N SER A 355 6.04 54.59 23.55
CA SER A 355 7.50 54.49 23.77
C SER A 355 7.91 53.87 25.14
N THR A 356 9.02 53.12 25.15
CA THR A 356 10.08 52.96 26.21
C THR A 356 9.82 53.21 27.71
N LYS A 357 10.34 52.30 28.56
CA LYS A 357 11.54 52.53 29.42
C LYS A 357 12.02 51.27 30.17
N SER A 358 13.28 51.30 30.61
CA SER A 358 14.02 50.16 31.20
C SER A 358 14.25 50.32 32.72
N ALA A 359 14.44 49.21 33.44
CA ALA A 359 15.06 49.19 34.77
C ALA A 359 15.84 47.87 35.03
N SER A 360 16.97 47.99 35.73
CA SER A 360 17.92 46.97 36.21
C SER A 360 18.88 47.72 37.18
N PRO A 361 19.74 47.12 38.04
CA PRO A 361 20.07 45.70 38.23
C PRO A 361 20.08 45.26 39.73
N SER A 362 20.60 44.06 40.03
CA SER A 362 21.76 43.88 40.93
C SER A 362 22.31 42.44 40.88
N SER A 363 23.48 42.20 41.47
CA SER A 363 24.25 40.95 41.43
C SER A 363 24.68 40.45 42.83
N THR A 364 24.98 39.16 42.96
CA THR A 364 25.89 38.58 44.00
C THR A 364 26.36 37.20 43.52
N THR A 365 27.55 36.76 43.95
CA THR A 365 28.30 35.62 43.37
C THR A 365 28.76 34.63 44.43
N THR A 366 28.59 33.32 44.19
CA THR A 366 29.26 32.24 44.95
C THR A 366 29.55 31.01 44.07
N LYS A 367 30.37 30.06 44.55
CA LYS A 367 31.22 29.19 43.71
C LYS A 367 30.73 27.74 43.55
N SER A 368 30.84 27.27 42.30
CA SER A 368 31.30 25.95 41.82
C SER A 368 31.08 24.66 42.62
N SER A 369 30.41 23.69 41.98
CA SER A 369 30.83 22.28 41.93
C SER A 369 30.68 21.74 40.50
N VAL A 370 31.35 20.64 40.16
CA VAL A 370 31.50 20.17 38.76
C VAL A 370 30.43 19.15 38.37
N GLY A 371 29.87 19.30 37.17
CA GLY A 371 29.01 18.31 36.50
C GLY A 371 29.01 18.55 35.00
N THR A 372 29.83 17.81 34.25
CA THR A 372 30.10 18.08 32.83
C THR A 372 28.95 17.65 31.93
N SER A 373 28.04 18.58 31.62
CA SER A 373 27.07 18.46 30.54
C SER A 373 27.38 19.50 29.46
N THR A 374 28.09 19.07 28.40
CA THR A 374 28.33 19.91 27.21
C THR A 374 27.06 20.01 26.38
N SER A 375 26.15 20.88 26.80
CA SER A 375 25.07 21.37 25.95
C SER A 375 25.65 22.02 24.70
N SER A 376 24.94 21.88 23.58
CA SER A 376 25.42 22.31 22.26
C SER A 376 25.78 23.80 22.25
N ALA A 377 27.05 24.12 21.97
CA ALA A 377 27.46 25.49 21.67
C ALA A 377 26.64 26.00 20.47
N ALA A 378 25.97 27.15 20.64
CA ALA A 378 25.25 27.78 19.55
C ALA A 378 26.25 28.18 18.45
N ALA A 379 26.16 27.52 17.30
CA ALA A 379 27.11 27.72 16.22
C ALA A 379 27.08 29.17 15.73
N THR A 380 28.23 29.86 15.82
CA THR A 380 28.37 31.25 15.38
C THR A 380 27.94 31.37 13.93
N ALA A 381 26.91 32.17 13.65
CA ALA A 381 26.36 32.28 12.31
C ALA A 381 27.41 32.81 11.33
N SER A 382 27.64 32.09 10.23
CA SER A 382 28.46 32.57 9.13
C SER A 382 27.89 33.87 8.58
N ALA A 383 28.76 34.87 8.36
CA ALA A 383 28.36 36.17 7.83
C ALA A 383 27.94 36.15 6.35
N GLY A 384 28.10 35.00 5.66
CA GLY A 384 27.76 34.82 4.25
C GLY A 384 26.91 33.58 3.98
N ILE A 385 26.37 33.50 2.77
CA ILE A 385 25.46 32.43 2.30
C ILE A 385 26.05 31.04 2.54
N GLN A 386 25.25 30.12 3.07
CA GLN A 386 25.63 28.72 3.33
C GLN A 386 24.78 27.78 2.47
N ILE A 387 25.41 26.95 1.63
CA ILE A 387 24.70 25.92 0.85
C ILE A 387 24.35 24.75 1.77
N LEU A 388 23.04 24.50 1.92
CA LEU A 388 22.53 23.38 2.71
C LEU A 388 22.55 22.09 1.89
N SER A 389 22.01 22.13 0.68
CA SER A 389 21.91 21.00 -0.27
C SER A 389 21.94 21.52 -1.71
N ALA A 390 22.52 20.77 -2.64
CA ALA A 390 22.55 21.09 -4.07
C ALA A 390 22.49 19.85 -4.96
N PHE A 391 21.74 19.94 -6.05
CA PHE A 391 21.53 18.88 -7.04
C PHE A 391 21.76 19.41 -8.47
N PHE A 392 22.54 18.67 -9.27
CA PHE A 392 22.68 18.89 -10.70
C PHE A 392 21.93 17.76 -11.41
N ALA A 393 20.81 18.10 -12.06
CA ALA A 393 19.74 17.13 -12.33
C ALA A 393 19.36 16.36 -11.04
N ASP A 394 19.36 15.02 -11.07
CA ASP A 394 19.10 14.14 -9.93
C ASP A 394 20.34 13.82 -9.06
N LYS A 395 21.53 14.28 -9.45
CA LYS A 395 22.80 13.96 -8.78
C LYS A 395 23.10 14.92 -7.64
N ASP A 396 23.26 14.40 -6.42
CA ASP A 396 23.73 15.19 -5.27
C ASP A 396 25.14 15.73 -5.54
N VAL A 397 25.27 17.05 -5.48
CA VAL A 397 26.52 17.79 -5.65
C VAL A 397 26.80 18.72 -4.46
N THR A 398 26.08 18.56 -3.34
CA THR A 398 26.11 19.43 -2.15
C THR A 398 27.53 19.75 -1.68
N THR A 399 28.39 18.73 -1.55
CA THR A 399 29.78 18.90 -1.09
C THR A 399 30.63 19.67 -2.11
N ALA A 400 30.47 19.38 -3.41
CA ALA A 400 31.19 20.08 -4.46
C ALA A 400 30.71 21.54 -4.61
N ALA A 401 29.41 21.77 -4.56
CA ALA A 401 28.78 23.08 -4.65
C ALA A 401 29.20 24.01 -3.51
N ARG A 402 29.32 23.49 -2.27
CA ARG A 402 29.85 24.24 -1.11
C ARG A 402 31.26 24.80 -1.37
N THR A 403 32.12 24.07 -2.09
CA THR A 403 33.47 24.50 -2.44
C THR A 403 33.51 25.38 -3.69
N ALA A 404 32.73 25.04 -4.73
CA ALA A 404 32.78 25.70 -6.02
C ALA A 404 32.03 27.04 -6.07
N PHE A 405 30.88 27.13 -5.40
CA PHE A 405 29.94 28.24 -5.56
C PHE A 405 29.94 29.24 -4.40
N VAL A 406 30.48 28.92 -3.22
CA VAL A 406 30.53 29.88 -2.10
C VAL A 406 31.81 30.71 -2.16
N GLN A 407 31.70 31.95 -2.64
CA GLN A 407 32.84 32.83 -2.92
C GLN A 407 32.72 34.14 -2.13
N SER A 408 33.62 34.35 -1.17
CA SER A 408 33.62 35.52 -0.27
C SER A 408 32.27 35.78 0.42
N GLY A 409 31.55 34.72 0.78
CA GLY A 409 30.22 34.78 1.42
C GLY A 409 29.03 34.98 0.47
N ASN A 410 29.28 34.99 -0.84
CA ASN A 410 28.25 35.08 -1.89
C ASN A 410 28.06 33.71 -2.56
N LEU A 411 26.91 33.50 -3.20
CA LEU A 411 26.66 32.34 -4.06
C LEU A 411 26.93 32.73 -5.52
N VAL A 412 27.92 32.10 -6.14
CA VAL A 412 28.38 32.36 -7.52
C VAL A 412 28.27 31.07 -8.33
N VAL A 413 27.35 31.03 -9.30
CA VAL A 413 27.08 29.85 -10.13
C VAL A 413 27.24 30.19 -11.60
N ASN A 414 28.27 29.64 -12.26
CA ASN A 414 28.40 29.68 -13.72
C ASN A 414 27.74 28.43 -14.32
N THR A 415 26.61 28.62 -15.00
CA THR A 415 25.83 27.51 -15.57
C THR A 415 26.41 26.93 -16.86
N TYR A 416 27.41 27.57 -17.47
CA TYR A 416 28.15 27.02 -18.62
C TYR A 416 29.19 25.96 -18.24
N THR A 417 29.59 25.91 -16.96
CA THR A 417 30.74 25.11 -16.50
C THR A 417 30.38 24.19 -15.34
N LEU A 418 29.12 23.75 -15.21
CA LEU A 418 28.63 23.02 -14.03
C LEU A 418 29.38 21.70 -13.80
N ALA A 419 29.48 20.85 -14.82
CA ALA A 419 30.15 19.54 -14.73
C ALA A 419 31.62 19.66 -14.31
N SER A 420 32.36 20.61 -14.87
CA SER A 420 33.78 20.83 -14.55
C SER A 420 33.99 21.55 -13.21
N ALA A 421 33.16 22.55 -12.87
CA ALA A 421 33.26 23.26 -11.59
C ALA A 421 32.88 22.38 -10.38
N LEU A 422 31.99 21.40 -10.59
CA LEU A 422 31.56 20.44 -9.57
C LEU A 422 32.38 19.13 -9.59
N SER A 423 33.33 18.98 -10.52
CA SER A 423 34.12 17.75 -10.72
C SER A 423 33.26 16.48 -10.91
N VAL A 424 32.19 16.57 -11.70
CA VAL A 424 31.26 15.46 -11.97
C VAL A 424 31.13 15.16 -13.47
N SER A 425 30.92 13.88 -13.79
CA SER A 425 30.31 13.50 -15.07
C SER A 425 28.91 14.11 -15.21
N ASP A 426 28.55 14.47 -16.45
CA ASP A 426 27.18 14.85 -16.83
C ASP A 426 26.20 13.72 -16.41
N PRO A 427 25.19 13.99 -15.57
CA PRO A 427 24.22 12.98 -15.16
C PRO A 427 23.23 12.60 -16.28
N TRP A 428 22.79 13.56 -17.10
CA TRP A 428 21.79 13.36 -18.16
C TRP A 428 22.35 13.86 -19.50
N TRP A 429 23.18 13.02 -20.11
CA TRP A 429 23.77 13.28 -21.42
C TRP A 429 22.71 13.61 -22.48
N GLY A 430 23.01 14.59 -23.35
CA GLY A 430 22.14 14.98 -24.46
C GLY A 430 20.83 15.69 -24.06
N THR A 431 20.61 15.96 -22.77
CA THR A 431 19.41 16.66 -22.28
C THR A 431 19.83 17.92 -21.50
N VAL A 432 19.06 19.01 -21.64
CA VAL A 432 19.26 20.23 -20.83
C VAL A 432 18.86 19.95 -19.39
N LYS A 433 19.79 20.15 -18.46
CA LYS A 433 19.65 19.92 -17.02
C LYS A 433 19.40 21.21 -16.26
N THR A 434 19.04 21.09 -14.99
CA THR A 434 18.97 22.21 -14.05
C THR A 434 19.94 22.02 -12.87
N ILE A 435 20.45 23.14 -12.34
CA ILE A 435 21.22 23.20 -11.09
C ILE A 435 20.32 23.83 -10.03
N SER A 436 20.07 23.09 -8.95
CA SER A 436 19.12 23.44 -7.90
C SER A 436 19.80 23.43 -6.53
N VAL A 437 19.79 24.56 -5.84
CA VAL A 437 20.56 24.83 -4.62
C VAL A 437 19.64 25.37 -3.53
N LEU A 438 19.50 24.63 -2.43
CA LEU A 438 18.92 25.12 -1.19
C LEU A 438 20.05 25.75 -0.34
N TYR A 439 19.90 27.02 0.00
CA TYR A 439 20.87 27.76 0.81
C TYR A 439 20.20 28.52 1.96
N SER A 440 21.00 28.96 2.93
CA SER A 440 20.53 29.78 4.05
C SER A 440 21.36 31.05 4.22
N TYR A 441 20.68 32.07 4.75
CA TYR A 441 21.27 33.34 5.17
C TYR A 441 20.40 33.94 6.29
N ASN A 442 21.01 34.49 7.34
CA ASN A 442 20.34 35.06 8.53
C ASN A 442 19.17 34.21 9.07
N GLY A 443 19.35 32.88 9.13
CA GLY A 443 18.36 31.93 9.65
C GLY A 443 17.20 31.57 8.71
N ALA A 444 17.04 32.26 7.58
CA ALA A 444 16.05 31.92 6.56
C ALA A 444 16.64 30.98 5.48
N THR A 445 15.79 30.18 4.85
CA THR A 445 16.14 29.35 3.69
C THR A 445 15.63 29.93 2.37
N TYR A 446 16.38 29.63 1.31
CA TYR A 446 16.20 30.17 -0.04
C TYR A 446 16.56 29.10 -1.06
N ILE A 447 15.96 29.18 -2.25
CA ILE A 447 16.20 28.27 -3.36
C ILE A 447 16.72 29.09 -4.55
N PHE A 448 17.81 28.61 -5.16
CA PHE A 448 18.24 29.00 -6.50
C PHE A 448 18.03 27.78 -7.40
N SER A 449 17.34 27.95 -8.53
CA SER A 449 17.26 26.93 -9.57
C SER A 449 17.35 27.60 -10.93
N GLN A 450 18.16 27.05 -11.84
CA GLN A 450 18.34 27.52 -13.21
C GLN A 450 18.68 26.34 -14.13
N ALA A 451 18.34 26.47 -15.42
CA ALA A 451 18.85 25.55 -16.44
C ALA A 451 20.35 25.78 -16.70
N GLU A 452 21.04 24.75 -17.17
CA GLU A 452 22.43 24.88 -17.62
C GLU A 452 22.54 25.81 -18.85
N GLN A 453 23.73 26.37 -19.09
CA GLN A 453 24.03 27.26 -20.22
C GLN A 453 23.21 28.57 -20.29
N THR A 454 22.60 29.00 -19.19
CA THR A 454 21.74 30.21 -19.12
C THR A 454 22.48 31.50 -18.74
N GLY A 455 23.64 31.41 -18.08
CA GLY A 455 24.39 32.56 -17.60
C GLY A 455 25.28 32.29 -16.38
N THR A 456 25.92 33.35 -15.87
CA THR A 456 26.60 33.37 -14.59
C THR A 456 25.80 34.20 -13.59
N TYR A 457 25.48 33.62 -12.45
CA TYR A 457 24.62 34.20 -11.42
C TYR A 457 25.43 34.46 -10.15
N THR A 458 25.39 35.70 -9.65
CA THR A 458 26.02 36.10 -8.38
C THR A 458 24.94 36.63 -7.46
N ILE A 459 24.66 35.90 -6.37
CA ILE A 459 23.76 36.31 -5.31
C ILE A 459 24.60 36.68 -4.08
N THR A 460 24.57 37.96 -3.72
CA THR A 460 25.17 38.51 -2.50
C THR A 460 24.14 38.57 -1.38
N PRO A 461 24.53 38.64 -0.09
CA PRO A 461 23.62 38.90 1.02
C PRO A 461 22.63 40.06 0.84
N SER A 462 23.02 41.11 0.09
CA SER A 462 22.18 42.28 -0.22
C SER A 462 21.32 42.15 -1.48
N THR A 463 21.48 41.08 -2.26
CA THR A 463 20.75 40.84 -3.53
C THR A 463 19.93 39.55 -3.53
N ILE A 464 19.81 38.85 -2.39
CA ILE A 464 18.90 37.71 -2.23
C ILE A 464 17.46 38.17 -2.48
N ALA A 465 16.89 37.79 -3.63
CA ALA A 465 15.54 38.18 -4.00
C ALA A 465 14.49 37.57 -3.05
N ALA A 466 13.47 38.34 -2.67
CA ALA A 466 12.34 37.82 -1.89
C ALA A 466 11.62 36.66 -2.60
N SER A 467 11.64 36.64 -3.94
CA SER A 467 11.15 35.55 -4.79
C SER A 467 11.97 34.26 -4.68
N ALA A 468 13.19 34.26 -4.14
CA ALA A 468 13.99 33.05 -3.87
C ALA A 468 13.69 32.43 -2.50
N LYS A 469 13.04 33.16 -1.57
CA LYS A 469 12.77 32.65 -0.22
C LYS A 469 11.81 31.45 -0.24
N THR A 470 12.03 30.48 0.61
CA THR A 470 11.09 29.37 0.84
C THR A 470 9.76 29.90 1.40
N PRO A 471 8.60 29.33 0.99
CA PRO A 471 7.33 29.63 1.63
C PRO A 471 7.29 28.98 3.02
N SER A 472 6.50 29.56 3.94
CA SER A 472 6.13 28.91 5.20
C SER A 472 4.66 28.53 5.11
N ILE A 473 4.39 27.25 4.90
CA ILE A 473 3.04 26.68 4.76
C ILE A 473 2.88 25.67 5.88
N ALA A 474 1.74 25.70 6.58
CA ALA A 474 1.45 24.79 7.67
C ALA A 474 1.04 23.41 7.11
N ALA A 475 1.49 22.36 7.79
CA ALA A 475 0.99 21.01 7.57
C ALA A 475 -0.49 20.89 7.92
N THR A 476 -1.22 20.10 7.15
CA THR A 476 -2.67 19.88 7.22
C THR A 476 -3.02 18.43 7.54
N HIS A 477 -2.12 17.48 7.25
CA HIS A 477 -2.36 16.04 7.35
C HIS A 477 -1.61 15.33 8.50
N GLY A 478 -1.13 16.08 9.50
CA GLY A 478 -0.48 15.49 10.68
C GLY A 478 0.99 15.13 10.48
N ALA A 479 1.74 16.06 9.88
CA ALA A 479 3.16 15.95 9.54
C ALA A 479 4.05 15.18 10.53
N THR A 480 4.74 14.16 10.01
CA THR A 480 5.89 13.51 10.65
C THR A 480 7.22 14.18 10.25
N VAL A 481 7.23 14.88 9.11
CA VAL A 481 8.35 15.66 8.58
C VAL A 481 7.95 17.10 8.25
N ASN A 482 8.91 18.01 8.14
CA ASN A 482 8.67 19.43 7.84
C ASN A 482 9.22 19.80 6.45
N ILE A 483 8.33 20.07 5.49
CA ILE A 483 8.70 20.41 4.10
C ILE A 483 9.31 21.83 4.06
N ILE A 484 10.60 21.91 3.72
CA ILE A 484 11.38 23.15 3.68
C ILE A 484 11.22 23.89 2.34
N GLY A 485 11.00 23.17 1.26
CA GLY A 485 10.80 23.77 -0.07
C GLY A 485 10.92 22.77 -1.20
N MET A 486 10.44 23.16 -2.39
CA MET A 486 10.32 22.28 -3.54
C MET A 486 10.74 22.96 -4.85
N VAL A 487 11.27 22.18 -5.78
CA VAL A 487 11.58 22.57 -7.17
C VAL A 487 11.02 21.53 -8.13
N TRP A 488 10.49 22.01 -9.26
CA TRP A 488 10.15 21.20 -10.42
C TRP A 488 10.83 21.78 -11.66
N GLY A 489 11.72 21.01 -12.29
CA GLY A 489 12.52 21.50 -13.41
C GLY A 489 13.45 22.63 -13.00
N ALA A 490 13.18 23.85 -13.48
CA ALA A 490 13.88 25.09 -13.11
C ALA A 490 13.06 25.98 -12.16
N GLN A 491 11.83 25.60 -11.82
CA GLN A 491 10.89 26.45 -11.09
C GLN A 491 10.83 26.09 -9.60
N GLN A 492 11.03 27.08 -8.72
CA GLN A 492 10.69 26.95 -7.31
C GLN A 492 9.16 26.89 -7.14
N ILE A 493 8.67 25.85 -6.48
CA ILE A 493 7.25 25.67 -6.17
C ILE A 493 6.89 26.44 -4.89
N LYS A 494 5.74 27.14 -4.92
CA LYS A 494 5.22 27.94 -3.79
C LYS A 494 3.70 27.81 -3.59
N THR A 495 3.01 27.05 -4.44
CA THR A 495 1.56 26.93 -4.44
C THR A 495 1.09 26.13 -3.22
N ALA A 496 0.22 26.72 -2.38
CA ALA A 496 -0.19 26.11 -1.11
C ALA A 496 -0.79 24.70 -1.30
N SER A 497 -1.64 24.49 -2.31
CA SER A 497 -2.25 23.20 -2.63
C SER A 497 -1.26 22.11 -3.10
N VAL A 498 -0.03 22.47 -3.46
CA VAL A 498 1.04 21.53 -3.80
C VAL A 498 1.82 21.11 -2.56
N PHE A 499 2.02 22.04 -1.61
CA PHE A 499 2.54 21.71 -0.29
C PHE A 499 1.54 20.85 0.48
N ASP A 500 0.26 21.20 0.46
CA ASP A 500 -0.87 20.42 1.03
C ASP A 500 -0.91 18.99 0.46
N ARG A 501 -0.76 18.82 -0.86
CA ARG A 501 -0.68 17.48 -1.48
C ARG A 501 0.56 16.71 -1.04
N VAL A 502 1.74 17.32 -1.02
CA VAL A 502 2.97 16.65 -0.57
C VAL A 502 2.94 16.40 0.96
N ASP A 503 2.17 17.18 1.72
CA ASP A 503 1.86 16.93 3.13
C ASP A 503 0.92 15.72 3.30
N TYR A 504 -0.06 15.56 2.40
CA TYR A 504 -0.82 14.32 2.29
C TYR A 504 0.09 13.13 1.99
N GLU A 505 0.99 13.22 0.98
CA GLU A 505 1.89 12.09 0.65
C GLU A 505 2.77 11.68 1.86
N GLN A 506 3.35 12.62 2.63
CA GLN A 506 4.10 12.25 3.85
C GLN A 506 3.21 11.64 4.95
N SER A 507 1.96 12.09 5.09
CA SER A 507 1.06 11.61 6.14
C SER A 507 0.69 10.14 5.96
N THR A 508 0.64 9.69 4.69
CA THR A 508 0.44 8.29 4.38
C THR A 508 1.69 7.46 4.67
N ASN A 509 2.89 8.03 4.47
CA ASN A 509 4.19 7.35 4.43
C ASN A 509 4.34 6.37 3.22
N TRP A 510 3.99 6.80 2.01
CA TRP A 510 4.03 5.97 0.78
C TRP A 510 4.97 6.49 -0.30
N GLY A 511 5.16 5.67 -1.33
CA GLY A 511 5.76 6.09 -2.58
C GLY A 511 4.78 6.94 -3.40
N PHE A 512 5.26 8.05 -3.97
CA PHE A 512 4.49 8.90 -4.89
C PHE A 512 5.37 9.35 -6.07
N GLN A 513 4.76 9.67 -7.22
CA GLN A 513 5.49 10.04 -8.43
C GLN A 513 5.80 11.55 -8.54
N ILE A 514 7.05 11.83 -8.88
CA ILE A 514 7.56 13.16 -9.23
C ILE A 514 7.06 13.57 -10.63
N THR A 515 5.96 14.33 -10.69
CA THR A 515 5.24 14.65 -11.94
C THR A 515 4.76 16.10 -12.03
N THR A 516 4.49 16.55 -13.27
CA THR A 516 3.77 17.81 -13.53
C THR A 516 2.38 17.83 -12.88
N ALA A 517 1.72 16.67 -12.73
CA ALA A 517 0.44 16.55 -12.04
C ALA A 517 0.58 16.82 -10.53
N LEU A 518 1.61 16.27 -9.87
CA LEU A 518 1.96 16.55 -8.47
C LEU A 518 2.21 18.04 -8.24
N PHE A 519 3.10 18.64 -9.04
CA PHE A 519 3.54 20.02 -8.85
C PHE A 519 2.58 21.09 -9.42
N GLY A 520 1.57 20.69 -10.18
CA GLY A 520 0.50 21.56 -10.69
C GLY A 520 0.92 22.57 -11.78
N VAL A 521 2.17 22.52 -12.24
CA VAL A 521 2.76 23.38 -13.28
C VAL A 521 3.80 22.58 -14.07
N ASP A 522 4.04 22.93 -15.33
CA ASP A 522 5.22 22.43 -16.07
C ASP A 522 6.40 23.38 -15.83
N GLY A 523 7.27 23.01 -14.87
CA GLY A 523 8.36 23.86 -14.39
C GLY A 523 9.59 23.93 -15.31
N PHE A 524 9.57 23.26 -16.47
CA PHE A 524 10.59 23.35 -17.52
C PHE A 524 10.05 22.77 -18.84
N TRP A 525 9.16 23.55 -19.49
CA TRP A 525 8.47 23.12 -20.72
C TRP A 525 9.44 22.70 -21.83
N GLY A 526 9.11 21.60 -22.52
CA GLY A 526 9.92 21.03 -23.60
C GLY A 526 11.16 20.24 -23.15
N HIS A 527 11.42 20.14 -21.84
CA HIS A 527 12.59 19.47 -21.29
C HIS A 527 12.23 18.43 -20.21
N ALA A 528 13.11 17.45 -20.01
CA ALA A 528 12.98 16.48 -18.93
C ALA A 528 13.24 17.16 -17.59
N LYS A 529 12.39 16.91 -16.60
CA LYS A 529 12.44 17.61 -15.30
C LYS A 529 13.01 16.74 -14.19
N VAL A 530 13.64 17.40 -13.22
CA VAL A 530 13.89 16.83 -11.88
C VAL A 530 12.87 17.43 -10.91
N GLY A 531 12.30 16.61 -10.05
CA GLY A 531 11.57 17.07 -8.87
C GLY A 531 12.44 16.93 -7.64
N ILE A 532 12.51 17.98 -6.83
CA ILE A 532 13.28 18.01 -5.59
C ILE A 532 12.36 18.51 -4.48
N ILE A 533 12.26 17.76 -3.38
CA ILE A 533 11.48 18.08 -2.19
C ILE A 533 12.42 18.03 -1.00
N TRP A 534 12.85 19.19 -0.49
CA TRP A 534 13.64 19.27 0.73
C TRP A 534 12.73 19.26 1.95
N TYR A 535 13.07 18.43 2.93
CA TYR A 535 12.32 18.30 4.17
C TYR A 535 13.26 18.13 5.37
N LYS A 536 12.74 18.29 6.58
CA LYS A 536 13.40 17.84 7.81
C LYS A 536 12.67 16.63 8.38
N ASP A 537 13.42 15.59 8.74
CA ASP A 537 12.87 14.44 9.45
C ASP A 537 12.40 14.80 10.88
N ALA A 538 11.81 13.84 11.59
CA ALA A 538 11.34 14.00 12.97
C ALA A 538 12.47 14.37 13.96
N GLN A 539 13.74 14.15 13.59
CA GLN A 539 14.93 14.54 14.35
C GLN A 539 15.46 15.92 13.95
N GLY A 540 14.81 16.60 12.99
CA GLY A 540 15.16 17.94 12.52
C GLY A 540 16.31 17.99 11.51
N VAL A 541 16.79 16.83 11.04
CA VAL A 541 17.90 16.68 10.09
C VAL A 541 17.37 16.93 8.68
N LEU A 542 18.10 17.71 7.89
CA LEU A 542 17.73 17.99 6.50
C LEU A 542 17.86 16.74 5.63
N LYS A 543 16.82 16.46 4.84
CA LYS A 543 16.68 15.39 3.85
C LYS A 543 16.17 15.98 2.53
N SER A 544 16.18 15.15 1.50
CA SER A 544 15.68 15.53 0.17
C SER A 544 15.17 14.31 -0.59
N LEU A 545 13.94 14.37 -1.07
CA LEU A 545 13.45 13.47 -2.11
C LEU A 545 13.82 14.06 -3.47
N VAL A 546 14.45 13.26 -4.33
CA VAL A 546 14.90 13.68 -5.65
C VAL A 546 14.63 12.57 -6.65
N SER A 547 13.99 12.90 -7.76
CA SER A 547 13.86 11.97 -8.87
C SER A 547 13.65 12.71 -10.20
N LYS A 548 13.88 11.97 -11.29
CA LYS A 548 13.52 12.40 -12.64
C LYS A 548 12.00 12.36 -12.81
N GLU A 549 11.49 13.09 -13.78
CA GLU A 549 10.09 13.09 -14.21
C GLU A 549 9.53 11.67 -14.38
N ASN A 550 8.39 11.42 -13.72
CA ASN A 550 7.67 10.15 -13.53
C ASN A 550 8.33 9.13 -12.58
N GLY A 551 9.50 9.42 -12.02
CA GLY A 551 10.15 8.57 -11.01
C GLY A 551 9.46 8.64 -9.65
N TRP A 552 9.46 7.52 -8.93
CA TRP A 552 8.88 7.41 -7.57
C TRP A 552 9.85 7.91 -6.48
N VAL A 553 9.29 8.45 -5.40
CA VAL A 553 10.00 8.82 -4.16
C VAL A 553 9.14 8.53 -2.93
N LYS A 554 9.76 8.32 -1.76
CA LYS A 554 9.11 8.12 -0.45
C LYS A 554 9.90 8.84 0.66
N PHE A 555 9.19 9.41 1.64
CA PHE A 555 9.73 10.18 2.77
C PHE A 555 10.57 9.38 3.77
#